data_AF-A0A349H3F8-F1
#
_entry.id   AF-A0A349H3F8-F1
#
_cell.length_a   1.000
_cell.length_b   1.000
_cell.length_c   1.000
_cell.angle_alpha   90.00
_cell.angle_beta   90.00
_cell.angle_gamma   90.00
#
_symmetry.space_group_name_H-M   'P 1'
#
loop_
_entity.id
_entity.type
_entity.pdbx_description
1 polymer ?
#
loop_
_entity_poly.entity_id
_entity_poly.type
_entity_poly.pdbx_seq_one_letter_code
_entity_poly.pdbx_strand_id
1 'polypeptide(L)'
;MVPEPIQKFSMPRPAVRRWVAVLLIATVILSPVLAGAAENVRLQLKWQHQFQFAGYYAALEKGYYRDAGLNVDILPAQPCQDSM
;
A
#
# COMPACT_ATOMS: atom_id res chain seq x y z
N MET A 1 39.21 -57.20 10.64
CA MET A 1 38.88 -55.95 9.93
C MET A 1 37.37 -55.77 9.98
N VAL A 2 36.86 -55.12 11.03
CA VAL A 2 35.44 -54.78 11.16
C VAL A 2 35.35 -53.27 10.95
N PRO A 3 34.53 -52.75 10.02
CA PRO A 3 34.40 -51.32 9.84
C PRO A 3 33.56 -50.72 10.98
N GLU A 4 34.12 -49.71 11.67
CA GLU A 4 33.41 -48.89 12.67
C GLU A 4 32.18 -48.21 12.05
N PRO A 5 31.03 -48.15 12.75
CA PRO A 5 29.85 -47.46 12.25
C PRO A 5 30.03 -45.94 12.31
N ILE A 6 29.74 -45.28 11.19
CA ILE A 6 29.72 -43.83 11.04
C ILE A 6 28.75 -43.22 12.07
N GLN A 7 29.29 -42.42 12.99
CA GLN A 7 28.57 -41.62 13.98
C GLN A 7 27.48 -40.79 13.31
N LYS A 8 26.22 -41.21 13.48
CA LYS A 8 25.03 -40.49 13.03
C LYS A 8 24.89 -39.24 13.90
N PHE A 9 25.27 -38.09 13.35
CA PHE A 9 25.05 -36.78 13.97
C PHE A 9 23.54 -36.54 14.14
N SER A 10 23.02 -36.97 15.30
CA SER A 10 21.61 -36.83 15.65
C SER A 10 21.38 -35.40 16.13
N MET A 11 21.04 -34.51 15.21
CA MET A 11 20.59 -33.17 15.56
C MET A 11 19.36 -33.23 16.46
N PRO A 12 19.29 -32.44 17.55
CA PRO A 12 18.12 -32.37 18.40
C PRO A 12 16.95 -31.75 17.60
N ARG A 13 15.98 -32.61 17.24
CA ARG A 13 14.69 -32.27 16.60
C ARG A 13 13.91 -31.08 17.21
N PRO A 14 14.00 -30.72 18.52
CA PRO A 14 13.28 -29.54 19.02
C PRO A 14 13.90 -28.20 18.63
N ALA A 15 15.18 -28.15 18.25
CA ALA A 15 15.84 -26.90 17.86
C ALA A 15 15.31 -26.42 16.51
N VAL A 16 15.25 -27.29 15.50
CA VAL A 16 14.80 -26.95 14.14
C VAL A 16 13.36 -26.42 14.13
N ARG A 17 12.46 -26.99 14.94
CA ARG A 17 11.06 -26.52 15.05
C ARG A 17 10.94 -25.13 15.67
N ARG A 18 11.82 -24.79 16.62
CA ARG A 18 11.91 -23.46 17.22
C ARG A 18 12.45 -22.42 16.23
N TRP A 19 13.46 -22.79 15.44
CA TRP A 19 14.01 -21.91 14.40
C TRP A 19 13.05 -21.69 13.23
N VAL A 20 12.29 -22.72 12.81
CA VAL A 20 11.22 -22.59 11.80
C VAL A 20 10.08 -21.71 12.32
N ALA A 21 9.67 -21.87 13.59
CA ALA A 21 8.65 -21.00 14.19
C ALA A 21 9.13 -19.54 14.31
N VAL A 22 10.39 -19.31 14.68
CA VAL A 22 10.98 -17.96 14.71
C VAL A 22 11.06 -17.35 13.30
N LEU A 23 11.42 -18.12 12.27
CA LEU A 23 11.42 -17.66 10.88
C LEU A 23 10.00 -17.33 10.38
N LEU A 24 9.01 -18.16 10.70
CA LEU A 24 7.61 -17.90 10.34
C LEU A 24 7.05 -16.66 11.05
N ILE A 25 7.36 -16.47 12.33
CA ILE A 25 6.95 -15.27 13.09
C ILE A 25 7.66 -14.02 12.58
N ALA A 26 8.95 -14.10 12.24
CA ALA A 26 9.69 -12.98 11.66
C ALA A 26 9.14 -12.54 10.29
N THR A 27 8.61 -13.48 9.50
CA THR A 27 8.01 -13.17 8.19
C THR A 27 6.69 -12.40 8.32
N VAL A 28 5.90 -12.66 9.38
CA VAL A 28 4.63 -11.97 9.64
C VAL A 28 4.85 -10.56 10.21
N ILE A 29 5.94 -10.33 10.95
CA ILE A 29 6.23 -9.04 11.60
C ILE A 29 6.78 -8.00 10.59
N LEU A 30 7.34 -8.44 9.45
CA LEU A 30 7.91 -7.54 8.43
C LEU A 30 6.91 -7.12 7.33
N SER A 31 5.60 -7.17 7.61
CA SER A 31 4.55 -6.75 6.65
C SER A 31 3.63 -5.65 7.21
N PRO A 32 4.18 -4.48 7.56
CA PRO A 32 3.39 -3.29 7.33
C PRO A 32 4.27 -2.16 6.77
N VAL A 33 4.05 -1.75 5.52
CA VAL A 33 4.22 -0.37 5.02
C VAL A 33 4.00 -0.34 3.50
N LEU A 34 2.79 -0.72 3.08
CA LEU A 34 2.15 0.04 2.01
C LEU A 34 0.94 0.77 2.61
N ALA A 35 1.16 1.42 3.76
CA ALA A 35 0.35 2.56 4.12
C ALA A 35 0.88 3.72 3.28
N GLY A 36 0.51 3.74 1.99
CA GLY A 36 0.76 4.90 1.13
C GLY A 36 0.09 6.09 1.80
N ALA A 37 0.89 7.08 2.19
CA ALA A 37 0.37 8.33 2.70
C ALA A 37 -0.58 8.90 1.65
N ALA A 38 -1.79 9.27 2.07
CA ALA A 38 -2.78 9.79 1.14
C ALA A 38 -2.26 11.12 0.55
N GLU A 39 -1.81 11.12 -0.69
CA GLU A 39 -1.23 12.29 -1.32
C GLU A 39 -2.35 13.30 -1.58
N ASN A 40 -2.19 14.53 -1.10
CA ASN A 40 -3.21 15.56 -1.26
C ASN A 40 -3.02 16.27 -2.60
N VAL A 41 -3.97 16.09 -3.51
CA VAL A 41 -3.92 16.62 -4.88
C VAL A 41 -5.09 17.56 -5.10
N ARG A 42 -4.82 18.78 -5.59
CA ARG A 42 -5.87 19.73 -5.99
C ARG A 42 -6.06 19.69 -7.50
N LEU A 43 -7.24 19.26 -7.94
CA LEU A 43 -7.62 19.24 -9.35
C LEU A 43 -8.29 20.58 -9.72
N GLN A 44 -7.53 21.50 -10.29
CA GLN A 44 -8.04 22.79 -10.78
C GLN A 44 -8.65 22.65 -12.17
N LEU A 45 -9.96 22.84 -12.27
CA LEU A 45 -10.64 22.89 -13.57
C LEU A 45 -10.30 24.21 -14.28
N LYS A 46 -10.00 24.13 -15.59
CA LYS A 46 -9.68 25.30 -16.44
C LYS A 46 -10.90 26.01 -17.00
N TRP A 47 -12.02 25.31 -17.12
CA TRP A 47 -13.26 25.81 -17.69
C TRP A 47 -14.43 25.40 -16.83
N GLN A 48 -15.47 26.23 -16.82
CA GLN A 48 -16.49 26.10 -15.81
C GLN A 48 -17.27 24.79 -15.99
N HIS A 49 -18.00 24.53 -17.07
CA HIS A 49 -19.01 23.46 -17.01
C HIS A 49 -19.06 22.67 -18.32
N GLN A 50 -18.24 21.63 -18.41
CA GLN A 50 -18.31 20.63 -19.48
C GLN A 50 -18.60 19.26 -18.83
N PHE A 51 -19.55 18.52 -19.41
CA PHE A 51 -19.88 17.14 -18.98
C PHE A 51 -18.66 16.22 -19.00
N GLN A 52 -17.62 16.61 -19.73
CA GLN A 52 -16.30 15.99 -19.80
C GLN A 52 -15.66 15.79 -18.41
N PHE A 53 -16.03 16.60 -17.40
CA PHE A 53 -15.51 16.48 -16.03
C PHE A 53 -16.36 15.62 -15.09
N ALA A 54 -17.53 15.12 -15.53
CA ALA A 54 -18.42 14.32 -14.68
C ALA A 54 -17.74 13.06 -14.12
N GLY A 55 -16.78 12.50 -14.86
CA GLY A 55 -15.99 11.36 -14.41
C GLY A 55 -15.14 11.65 -13.16
N TYR A 56 -14.57 12.85 -13.04
CA TYR A 56 -13.77 13.23 -11.87
C TYR A 56 -14.64 13.32 -10.61
N TYR A 57 -15.83 13.92 -10.71
CA TYR A 57 -16.79 13.98 -9.61
C TYR A 57 -17.31 12.59 -9.24
N ALA A 58 -17.66 11.76 -10.23
CA ALA A 58 -18.11 10.39 -9.97
C ALA A 58 -17.02 9.54 -9.30
N ALA A 59 -15.75 9.73 -9.65
CA ALA A 59 -14.63 9.04 -9.01
C ALA A 59 -14.39 9.52 -7.57
N LEU A 60 -14.59 10.81 -7.31
CA LEU A 60 -14.55 11.38 -5.97
C LEU A 60 -15.67 10.82 -5.09
N GLU A 61 -16.93 10.84 -5.57
CA GLU A 61 -18.09 10.30 -4.85
C GLU A 61 -17.99 8.79 -4.60
N LYS A 62 -17.49 8.04 -5.59
CA LYS A 62 -17.26 6.59 -5.45
C LYS A 62 -16.07 6.23 -4.57
N GLY A 63 -15.26 7.21 -4.16
CA GLY A 63 -14.11 6.99 -3.28
C GLY A 63 -12.89 6.38 -3.96
N TYR A 64 -12.84 6.32 -5.30
CA TYR A 64 -11.71 5.73 -6.02
C TYR A 64 -10.38 6.45 -5.73
N TYR A 65 -10.41 7.76 -5.48
CA TYR A 65 -9.21 8.48 -5.05
C TYR A 65 -8.74 8.03 -3.68
N ARG A 66 -9.67 7.86 -2.73
CA ARG A 66 -9.34 7.39 -1.38
C ARG A 66 -8.77 5.97 -1.40
N ASP A 67 -9.33 5.10 -2.23
CA ASP A 67 -8.85 3.72 -2.42
C ASP A 67 -7.46 3.68 -3.08
N ALA A 68 -7.15 4.66 -3.94
CA ALA A 68 -5.83 4.87 -4.53
C ALA A 68 -4.84 5.58 -3.59
N GLY A 69 -5.23 5.94 -2.36
CA GLY A 69 -4.38 6.71 -1.46
C GLY A 69 -4.18 8.16 -1.94
N LEU A 70 -5.21 8.78 -2.50
CA LEU A 70 -5.21 10.15 -2.97
C LEU A 70 -6.35 10.92 -2.30
N ASN A 71 -6.05 12.10 -1.77
CA ASN A 71 -7.05 13.05 -1.28
C ASN A 71 -7.22 14.12 -2.35
N VAL A 72 -8.28 14.02 -3.16
CA VAL A 72 -8.50 14.92 -4.30
C VAL A 72 -9.51 16.01 -3.96
N ASP A 73 -9.09 17.27 -4.05
CA ASP A 73 -9.97 18.43 -3.98
C ASP A 73 -10.21 18.99 -5.37
N ILE A 74 -11.46 18.93 -5.86
CA ILE A 74 -11.82 19.45 -7.18
C ILE A 74 -12.23 20.92 -7.04
N LEU A 75 -11.37 21.81 -7.54
CA LEU A 75 -11.62 23.25 -7.55
C LEU A 75 -12.29 23.64 -8.89
N PRO A 76 -13.50 24.22 -8.85
CA PRO A 76 -14.13 24.75 -10.04
C PRO A 76 -13.26 25.88 -10.63
N ALA A 77 -13.39 26.09 -11.95
CA ALA A 77 -12.70 27.20 -12.60
C ALA A 77 -13.18 28.52 -11.99
N GLN A 78 -12.25 29.31 -11.45
CA GLN A 78 -12.56 30.62 -10.91
C GLN A 78 -13.11 31.49 -12.05
N PRO A 79 -14.30 32.11 -11.92
CA PRO A 79 -14.65 33.23 -12.77
C PRO A 79 -13.57 34.30 -12.56
N CYS A 80 -13.16 34.96 -13.63
CA CYS A 80 -12.13 36.00 -13.63
C CYS A 80 -12.28 36.88 -12.37
N GLN A 81 -11.42 36.67 -11.37
CA GLN A 81 -11.26 37.61 -10.26
C GLN A 81 -10.42 38.76 -10.82
N ASP A 82 -10.99 39.50 -11.76
CA ASP A 82 -10.54 40.83 -12.12
C ASP A 82 -10.79 41.69 -10.89
N SER A 83 -9.77 41.74 -10.04
CA SER A 83 -9.72 42.63 -8.89
C SER A 83 -9.60 44.04 -9.44
N MET A 84 -10.66 44.83 -9.28
CA MET A 84 -10.69 46.27 -9.57
C MET A 84 -9.64 47.04 -8.78
#